data_AF-A0A1V4XPY8-F1
#
_entry.id   AF-A0A1V4XPY8-F1
#
_cell.length_a   1.000
_cell.length_b   1.000
_cell.length_c   1.000
_cell.angle_alpha   90.00
_cell.angle_beta   90.00
_cell.angle_gamma   90.00
#
_symmetry.space_group_name_H-M   'P 1'
#
loop_
_entity.id
_entity.type
_entity.pdbx_description
1 polymer ?
#
loop_
_entity_poly.entity_id
_entity_poly.type
_entity_poly.pdbx_seq_one_letter_code
_entity_poly.pdbx_strand_id
1 'polypeptide(L)'
;MYQLKFDEKRCLACPDGACLVQCQYLKYEADPARKEMVKIFRGEDSPVLQDCVTCYACEEYCKRGNHPFYLINERRENKGILTAPRAITRQWIHIGEPKGKYELGRIGKIALSFGFMPQLKEITKGRLFEDVMPSYFFGQEFFCNVVYIHFANTKVFKERLPVVIENIHKLGVEEVVFLHDECYAAFTSLAPAYGMEVPFKSVHYFEYLYNRLTALKDLIRPLNVKVVYQRPCSNRLCGDSHLFVRKIMDRIGATLVQRTYQDETALCCGSIFRAMYGYDLMADVQGRNLEDMAQSGAEYCIFNCHGCMNALSPLVAARGMTPLHLIDLCRMAIGETPEGGQ
;
A
#
# COMPACT_ATOMS: atom_id res chain seq x y z
N MET A 1 -20.89 -13.05 -9.24
CA MET A 1 -19.97 -12.51 -8.22
C MET A 1 -18.56 -12.95 -8.59
N TYR A 2 -17.60 -12.04 -8.60
CA TYR A 2 -16.21 -12.34 -9.00
C TYR A 2 -15.56 -13.35 -8.06
N GLN A 3 -14.79 -14.29 -8.64
CA GLN A 3 -14.10 -15.36 -7.92
C GLN A 3 -12.59 -15.18 -8.03
N LEU A 4 -11.87 -15.54 -6.98
CA LEU A 4 -10.41 -15.51 -6.99
C LEU A 4 -9.85 -16.50 -8.03
N LYS A 5 -8.96 -16.04 -8.88
CA LYS A 5 -8.18 -16.87 -9.81
C LYS A 5 -7.08 -17.61 -9.05
N PHE A 6 -7.42 -18.76 -8.47
CA PHE A 6 -6.49 -19.60 -7.74
C PHE A 6 -6.18 -20.89 -8.51
N ASP A 7 -4.90 -21.27 -8.57
CA ASP A 7 -4.44 -22.52 -9.19
C ASP A 7 -3.94 -23.50 -8.11
N GLU A 8 -4.72 -24.54 -7.86
CA GLU A 8 -4.40 -25.57 -6.87
C GLU A 8 -3.09 -26.30 -7.18
N LYS A 9 -2.80 -26.54 -8.46
CA LYS A 9 -1.58 -27.27 -8.87
C LYS A 9 -0.34 -26.45 -8.52
N ARG A 10 -0.41 -25.11 -8.64
CA ARG A 10 0.70 -24.23 -8.20
C ARG A 10 0.96 -24.34 -6.70
N CYS A 11 -0.09 -24.43 -5.89
CA CYS A 11 0.05 -24.55 -4.44
C CYS A 11 0.58 -25.94 -4.05
N LEU A 12 0.05 -27.01 -4.63
CA LEU A 12 0.47 -28.39 -4.37
C LEU A 12 1.93 -28.66 -4.77
N ALA A 13 2.39 -28.05 -5.87
CA ALA A 13 3.77 -28.17 -6.35
C ALA A 13 4.70 -27.06 -5.78
N CYS A 14 4.30 -26.35 -4.73
CA CYS A 14 5.11 -25.31 -4.11
C CYS A 14 6.34 -25.93 -3.41
N PRO A 15 7.57 -25.49 -3.70
CA PRO A 15 8.76 -26.09 -3.10
C PRO A 15 9.03 -25.62 -1.67
N ASP A 16 8.72 -24.36 -1.35
CA ASP A 16 9.24 -23.68 -0.16
C ASP A 16 8.17 -23.21 0.84
N GLY A 17 6.91 -23.06 0.42
CA GLY A 17 5.88 -22.50 1.29
C GLY A 17 6.16 -21.04 1.72
N ALA A 18 6.87 -20.27 0.90
CA ALA A 18 7.38 -18.93 1.24
C ALA A 18 6.33 -17.98 1.83
N CYS A 19 5.08 -18.09 1.40
CA CYS A 19 3.96 -17.27 1.88
C CYS A 19 3.72 -17.35 3.39
N LEU A 20 4.06 -18.47 4.06
CA LEU A 20 3.97 -18.59 5.52
C LEU A 20 5.34 -18.68 6.19
N VAL A 21 6.35 -19.26 5.52
CA VAL A 21 7.72 -19.34 6.08
C VAL A 21 8.31 -17.95 6.30
N GLN A 22 8.06 -17.00 5.40
CA GLN A 22 8.59 -15.63 5.51
C GLN A 22 7.69 -14.70 6.34
N CYS A 23 6.59 -15.22 6.90
CA CYS A 23 5.66 -14.41 7.67
C CYS A 23 6.35 -13.84 8.93
N GLN A 24 6.23 -12.53 9.14
CA GLN A 24 6.82 -11.86 10.30
C GLN A 24 6.02 -12.07 11.61
N TYR A 25 4.85 -12.70 11.52
CA TYR A 25 3.90 -12.83 12.62
C TYR A 25 3.57 -14.29 12.97
N LEU A 26 3.81 -15.21 12.03
CA LEU A 26 3.56 -16.64 12.20
C LEU A 26 4.87 -17.39 11.94
N LYS A 27 5.15 -18.42 12.74
CA LYS A 27 6.37 -19.22 12.61
C LYS A 27 6.03 -20.57 12.00
N TYR A 28 6.50 -20.82 10.79
CA TYR A 28 6.33 -22.07 10.09
C TYR A 28 7.61 -22.50 9.38
N GLU A 29 7.92 -23.79 9.46
CA GLU A 29 8.84 -24.45 8.54
C GLU A 29 8.13 -24.76 7.21
N ALA A 30 8.91 -25.02 6.15
CA ALA A 30 8.39 -25.19 4.78
C ALA A 30 7.29 -26.25 4.65
N ASP A 31 7.47 -27.45 5.23
CA ASP A 31 6.49 -28.54 5.12
C ASP A 31 5.16 -28.23 5.83
N PRO A 32 5.17 -27.82 7.12
CA PRO A 32 3.97 -27.33 7.79
C PRO A 32 3.30 -26.16 7.06
N ALA A 33 4.06 -25.17 6.58
CA ALA A 33 3.53 -24.03 5.82
C ALA A 33 2.71 -24.49 4.60
N ARG A 34 3.26 -25.42 3.81
CA ARG A 34 2.55 -25.96 2.64
C ARG A 34 1.29 -26.71 3.05
N LYS A 35 1.34 -27.54 4.08
CA LYS A 35 0.17 -28.28 4.58
C LYS A 35 -0.94 -27.34 5.03
N GLU A 36 -0.62 -26.26 5.74
CA GLU A 36 -1.61 -25.28 6.17
C GLU A 36 -2.24 -24.53 4.99
N MET A 37 -1.46 -24.10 3.99
CA MET A 37 -2.03 -23.50 2.78
C MET A 37 -2.92 -24.49 2.00
N VAL A 38 -2.57 -25.78 2.01
CA VAL A 38 -3.39 -26.84 1.40
C VAL A 38 -4.75 -26.98 2.09
N LYS A 39 -4.76 -27.01 3.42
CA LYS A 39 -6.01 -27.00 4.22
C LYS A 39 -6.88 -25.80 3.88
N ILE A 40 -6.27 -24.60 3.86
CA ILE A 40 -6.98 -23.35 3.59
C ILE A 40 -7.63 -23.38 2.21
N PHE A 41 -6.92 -23.78 1.15
CA PHE A 41 -7.53 -23.82 -0.18
C PHE A 41 -8.63 -24.89 -0.29
N ARG A 42 -8.53 -26.01 0.45
CA ARG A 42 -9.59 -27.03 0.54
C ARG A 42 -10.79 -26.61 1.40
N GLY A 43 -10.72 -25.47 2.08
CA GLY A 43 -11.78 -24.96 2.95
C GLY A 43 -11.76 -25.54 4.37
N GLU A 44 -10.72 -26.29 4.71
CA GLU A 44 -10.50 -26.85 6.04
C GLU A 44 -10.08 -25.74 7.04
N ASP A 45 -10.12 -26.08 8.34
CA ASP A 45 -9.63 -25.17 9.38
C ASP A 45 -8.10 -25.17 9.43
N SER A 46 -7.55 -24.00 9.75
CA SER A 46 -6.11 -23.77 9.87
C SER A 46 -5.84 -22.66 10.90
N PRO A 47 -4.83 -22.79 11.78
CA PRO A 47 -4.44 -21.73 12.70
C PRO A 47 -4.15 -20.39 12.01
N VAL A 48 -3.64 -20.43 10.78
CA VAL A 48 -3.39 -19.24 9.95
C VAL A 48 -4.63 -18.36 9.79
N LEU A 49 -5.83 -18.96 9.74
CA LEU A 49 -7.07 -18.20 9.59
C LEU A 49 -7.40 -17.36 10.83
N GLN A 50 -6.95 -17.79 12.01
CA GLN A 50 -7.16 -17.09 13.27
C GLN A 50 -6.04 -16.07 13.55
N ASP A 51 -4.80 -16.49 13.33
CA ASP A 51 -3.63 -15.74 13.79
C ASP A 51 -3.10 -14.73 12.75
N CYS A 52 -3.62 -14.75 11.52
CA CYS A 52 -3.21 -13.83 10.47
C CYS A 52 -3.53 -12.36 10.80
N VAL A 53 -2.49 -11.52 10.79
CA VAL A 53 -2.57 -10.08 11.07
C VAL A 53 -2.90 -9.19 9.86
N THR A 54 -3.31 -9.81 8.75
CA THR A 54 -3.71 -9.18 7.47
C THR A 54 -2.71 -8.17 6.88
N CYS A 55 -1.41 -8.42 6.97
CA CYS A 55 -0.35 -7.49 6.56
C CYS A 55 -0.01 -7.42 5.06
N TYR A 56 -0.75 -8.09 4.18
CA TYR A 56 -0.49 -8.26 2.73
C TYR A 56 0.77 -9.04 2.33
N ALA A 57 1.76 -9.19 3.22
CA ALA A 57 3.12 -9.64 2.84
C ALA A 57 3.17 -10.99 2.11
N CYS A 58 2.32 -11.95 2.47
CA CYS A 58 2.31 -13.26 1.82
C CYS A 58 1.92 -13.20 0.33
N GLU A 59 1.22 -12.15 -0.10
CA GLU A 59 0.93 -11.87 -1.51
C GLU A 59 2.22 -11.59 -2.30
N GLU A 60 3.14 -10.82 -1.73
CA GLU A 60 4.45 -10.51 -2.32
C GLU A 60 5.43 -11.69 -2.27
N TYR A 61 5.38 -12.47 -1.18
CA TYR A 61 6.27 -13.62 -0.99
C TYR A 61 5.96 -14.77 -1.96
N CYS A 62 4.69 -14.92 -2.38
CA CYS A 62 4.33 -15.94 -3.35
C CYS A 62 4.69 -15.53 -4.79
N LYS A 63 5.95 -15.75 -5.18
CA LYS A 63 6.44 -15.48 -6.55
C LYS A 63 5.75 -16.31 -7.65
N ARG A 64 4.90 -17.26 -7.28
CA ARG A 64 4.07 -18.07 -8.20
C ARG A 64 2.75 -17.39 -8.60
N GLY A 65 2.45 -16.20 -8.05
CA GLY A 65 1.25 -15.42 -8.35
C GLY A 65 -0.03 -16.21 -8.08
N ASN A 66 -0.11 -16.89 -6.94
CA ASN A 66 -1.24 -17.75 -6.58
C ASN A 66 -2.08 -17.19 -5.42
N HIS A 67 -1.95 -15.88 -5.16
CA HIS A 67 -2.84 -15.10 -4.31
C HIS A 67 -3.13 -15.65 -2.90
N PRO A 68 -2.11 -16.07 -2.11
CA PRO A 68 -2.35 -16.66 -0.80
C PRO A 68 -3.04 -15.68 0.17
N PHE A 69 -2.76 -14.38 0.07
CA PHE A 69 -3.38 -13.39 0.95
C PHE A 69 -4.87 -13.27 0.67
N TYR A 70 -5.25 -13.16 -0.60
CA TYR A 70 -6.67 -13.09 -0.99
C TYR A 70 -7.42 -14.37 -0.61
N LEU A 71 -6.81 -15.54 -0.83
CA LEU A 71 -7.38 -16.83 -0.44
C LEU A 71 -7.65 -16.89 1.08
N ILE A 72 -6.67 -16.53 1.91
CA ILE A 72 -6.82 -16.53 3.37
C ILE A 72 -8.00 -15.64 3.77
N ASN A 73 -8.11 -14.43 3.22
CA ASN A 73 -9.19 -13.52 3.57
C ASN A 73 -10.57 -14.00 3.07
N GLU A 74 -10.68 -14.60 1.88
CA GLU A 74 -11.93 -15.23 1.45
C GLU A 74 -12.37 -16.36 2.38
N ARG A 75 -11.42 -17.20 2.82
CA ARG A 75 -11.72 -18.32 3.72
C ARG A 75 -12.13 -17.82 5.10
N ARG A 76 -11.49 -16.76 5.60
CA ARG A 76 -11.90 -16.07 6.83
C ARG A 76 -13.32 -15.52 6.72
N GLU A 77 -13.63 -14.82 5.63
CA GLU A 77 -14.97 -14.27 5.39
C GLU A 77 -16.03 -15.38 5.33
N ASN A 78 -15.78 -16.45 4.58
CA ASN A 78 -16.69 -17.58 4.42
C ASN A 78 -16.98 -18.30 5.74
N LYS A 79 -16.00 -18.36 6.64
CA LYS A 79 -16.14 -18.94 7.99
C LYS A 79 -16.67 -17.93 9.03
N GLY A 80 -16.91 -16.68 8.65
CA GLY A 80 -17.36 -15.63 9.57
C GLY A 80 -16.30 -15.21 10.61
N ILE A 81 -15.02 -15.43 10.32
CA ILE A 81 -13.91 -15.03 11.19
C ILE A 81 -13.71 -13.52 11.04
N LEU A 82 -13.92 -12.78 12.12
CA LEU A 82 -13.82 -11.33 12.13
C LEU A 82 -12.41 -10.91 12.51
N THR A 83 -11.80 -10.01 11.74
CA THR A 83 -10.51 -9.38 12.09
C THR A 83 -10.67 -8.25 13.11
N ALA A 84 -11.84 -7.62 13.16
CA ALA A 84 -12.15 -6.54 14.09
C ALA A 84 -13.59 -6.68 14.60
N PRO A 85 -13.95 -6.02 15.72
CA PRO A 85 -15.33 -5.94 16.15
C PRO A 85 -16.29 -5.51 15.03
N ARG A 86 -17.50 -6.07 15.02
CA ARG A 86 -18.52 -5.80 14.00
C ARG A 86 -18.83 -4.31 13.86
N ALA A 87 -18.83 -3.56 14.97
CA ALA A 87 -19.08 -2.12 14.99
C ALA A 87 -18.02 -1.35 14.19
N ILE A 88 -16.74 -1.65 14.40
CA ILE A 88 -15.62 -1.04 13.66
C ILE A 88 -15.76 -1.39 12.18
N THR A 89 -15.97 -2.68 11.87
CA THR A 89 -16.12 -3.13 10.47
C THR A 89 -17.26 -2.40 9.76
N ARG A 90 -18.45 -2.28 10.39
CA ARG A 90 -19.59 -1.56 9.81
C ARG A 90 -19.30 -0.08 9.62
N GLN A 91 -18.69 0.57 10.60
CA GLN A 91 -18.33 1.99 10.51
C GLN A 91 -17.43 2.25 9.29
N TRP A 92 -16.39 1.43 9.09
CA TRP A 92 -15.50 1.56 7.94
C TRP A 92 -16.24 1.34 6.61
N ILE A 93 -17.17 0.39 6.54
CA ILE A 93 -17.98 0.14 5.32
C ILE A 93 -18.86 1.35 4.97
N HIS A 94 -19.46 1.99 5.98
CA HIS A 94 -20.29 3.18 5.80
C HIS A 94 -19.49 4.41 5.39
N ILE A 95 -18.28 4.59 5.94
CA ILE A 95 -17.39 5.71 5.57
C ILE A 95 -17.00 5.65 4.10
N GLY A 96 -16.73 4.46 3.55
CA GLY A 96 -16.33 4.29 2.15
C GLY A 96 -17.49 4.08 1.17
N GLU A 97 -18.75 4.18 1.64
CA GLU A 97 -19.91 3.98 0.78
C GLU A 97 -20.08 5.17 -0.19
N PRO A 98 -20.25 4.93 -1.50
CA PRO A 98 -20.58 5.97 -2.47
C PRO A 98 -21.83 6.78 -2.06
N LYS A 99 -21.78 8.11 -2.22
CA LYS A 99 -22.85 9.04 -1.82
C LYS A 99 -23.25 10.02 -2.93
N GLY A 100 -22.77 9.81 -4.15
CA GLY A 100 -22.95 10.73 -5.28
C GLY A 100 -22.16 12.04 -5.13
N LYS A 101 -21.17 12.07 -4.23
CA LYS A 101 -20.33 13.25 -3.96
C LYS A 101 -18.90 12.98 -4.38
N TYR A 102 -18.41 13.78 -5.32
CA TYR A 102 -17.04 13.73 -5.81
C TYR A 102 -16.63 15.10 -6.36
N GLU A 103 -15.34 15.27 -6.54
CA GLU A 103 -14.71 16.43 -7.12
C GLU A 103 -13.92 16.00 -8.35
N LEU A 104 -14.07 16.74 -9.45
CA LEU A 104 -13.27 16.58 -10.66
C LEU A 104 -12.51 17.86 -10.95
N GLY A 105 -11.25 17.71 -11.34
CA GLY A 105 -10.49 18.74 -12.04
C GLY A 105 -10.87 18.80 -13.53
N ARG A 106 -10.04 19.49 -14.32
CA ARG A 106 -10.18 19.48 -15.79
C ARG A 106 -9.59 18.18 -16.32
N ILE A 107 -10.43 17.16 -16.43
CA ILE A 107 -10.04 15.84 -16.91
C ILE A 107 -9.46 15.91 -18.32
N GLY A 108 -8.21 15.49 -18.46
CA GLY A 108 -7.53 15.22 -19.73
C GLY A 108 -7.31 13.72 -19.93
N LYS A 109 -6.43 13.36 -20.88
CA LYS A 109 -6.08 11.96 -21.16
C LYS A 109 -5.34 11.27 -20.01
N ILE A 110 -4.58 12.04 -19.22
CA ILE A 110 -3.89 11.58 -18.02
C ILE A 110 -4.54 12.28 -16.83
N ALA A 111 -4.83 11.56 -15.75
CA ALA A 111 -5.39 12.15 -14.52
C ALA A 111 -4.72 11.63 -13.25
N LEU A 112 -4.64 12.49 -12.23
CA LEU A 112 -4.27 12.09 -10.88
C LEU A 112 -5.48 11.51 -10.14
N SER A 113 -5.30 10.34 -9.52
CA SER A 113 -6.26 9.79 -8.57
C SER A 113 -5.89 10.20 -7.16
N PHE A 114 -6.79 10.93 -6.50
CA PHE A 114 -6.70 11.19 -5.05
C PHE A 114 -7.56 10.21 -4.24
N GLY A 115 -8.19 9.23 -4.91
CA GLY A 115 -9.10 8.27 -4.28
C GLY A 115 -10.07 8.95 -3.33
N PHE A 116 -10.05 8.55 -2.06
CA PHE A 116 -10.79 9.20 -0.98
C PHE A 116 -9.85 9.72 0.13
N MET A 117 -8.71 10.31 -0.28
CA MET A 117 -7.71 10.91 0.63
C MET A 117 -7.45 12.38 0.28
N PRO A 118 -8.11 13.36 0.94
CA PRO A 118 -8.00 14.77 0.59
C PRO A 118 -6.58 15.34 0.74
N GLN A 119 -5.76 14.74 1.61
CA GLN A 119 -4.38 15.15 1.85
C GLN A 119 -3.51 15.03 0.59
N LEU A 120 -3.84 14.12 -0.33
CA LEU A 120 -3.09 13.95 -1.58
C LEU A 120 -3.14 15.21 -2.45
N LYS A 121 -4.27 15.91 -2.46
CA LYS A 121 -4.43 17.18 -3.19
C LYS A 121 -3.52 18.28 -2.64
N GLU A 122 -3.27 18.27 -1.33
CA GLU A 122 -2.45 19.29 -0.67
C GLU A 122 -0.96 19.15 -0.97
N ILE A 123 -0.49 17.92 -1.20
CA ILE A 123 0.92 17.66 -1.52
C ILE A 123 1.20 17.65 -3.03
N THR A 124 0.18 17.56 -3.89
CA THR A 124 0.32 17.61 -5.35
C THR A 124 0.40 19.04 -5.86
N LYS A 125 1.52 19.69 -5.55
CA LYS A 125 1.80 21.09 -5.90
C LYS A 125 3.16 21.18 -6.61
N GLY A 126 3.40 22.32 -7.24
CA GLY A 126 4.69 22.65 -7.85
C GLY A 126 4.98 21.92 -9.16
N ARG A 127 6.24 21.97 -9.57
CA ARG A 127 6.71 21.56 -10.89
C ARG A 127 6.63 20.05 -11.14
N LEU A 128 6.60 19.26 -10.07
CA LEU A 128 6.48 17.81 -10.20
C LEU A 128 5.16 17.42 -10.88
N PHE A 129 4.08 18.17 -10.66
CA PHE A 129 2.73 17.84 -11.14
C PHE A 129 2.18 18.79 -12.20
N GLU A 130 2.96 19.78 -12.65
CA GLU A 130 2.52 20.82 -13.59
C GLU A 130 2.10 20.28 -14.97
N ASP A 131 2.56 19.10 -15.35
CA ASP A 131 2.26 18.47 -16.64
C ASP A 131 0.95 17.67 -16.67
N VAL A 132 0.38 17.37 -15.50
CA VAL A 132 -0.89 16.64 -15.36
C VAL A 132 -1.97 17.49 -14.70
N MET A 133 -1.63 18.35 -13.75
CA MET A 133 -2.59 19.25 -13.13
C MET A 133 -3.09 20.29 -14.16
N PRO A 134 -4.39 20.64 -14.15
CA PRO A 134 -5.40 20.35 -13.13
C PRO A 134 -6.29 19.12 -13.44
N SER A 135 -5.76 18.07 -14.09
CA SER A 135 -6.50 16.81 -14.35
C SER A 135 -6.44 15.87 -13.15
N TYR A 136 -7.52 15.81 -12.37
CA TYR A 136 -7.63 14.91 -11.21
C TYR A 136 -9.07 14.51 -10.91
N PHE A 137 -9.23 13.47 -10.10
CA PHE A 137 -10.51 13.11 -9.49
C PHE A 137 -10.36 12.69 -8.03
N PHE A 138 -11.39 12.95 -7.23
CA PHE A 138 -11.44 12.68 -5.80
C PHE A 138 -12.87 12.39 -5.35
N GLY A 139 -13.06 11.45 -4.43
CA GLY A 139 -14.34 11.20 -3.78
C GLY A 139 -14.61 9.73 -3.51
N GLN A 140 -15.70 9.46 -2.78
CA GLN A 140 -16.11 8.10 -2.42
C GLN A 140 -16.47 7.26 -3.65
N GLU A 141 -16.92 7.91 -4.74
CA GLU A 141 -17.18 7.27 -6.03
C GLU A 141 -15.94 6.63 -6.68
N PHE A 142 -14.76 7.06 -6.26
CA PHE A 142 -13.47 6.59 -6.74
C PHE A 142 -12.65 5.86 -5.66
N PHE A 143 -13.28 5.52 -4.53
CA PHE A 143 -12.61 4.83 -3.44
C PHE A 143 -12.27 3.39 -3.83
N CYS A 144 -11.03 2.96 -3.64
CA CYS A 144 -10.55 1.66 -4.13
C CYS A 144 -11.09 0.45 -3.35
N ASN A 145 -11.62 0.66 -2.13
CA ASN A 145 -12.18 -0.39 -1.25
C ASN A 145 -11.16 -1.48 -0.80
N VAL A 146 -9.86 -1.37 -1.13
CA VAL A 146 -8.83 -2.37 -0.78
C VAL A 146 -8.66 -2.53 0.73
N VAL A 147 -8.80 -1.46 1.49
CA VAL A 147 -8.70 -1.47 2.97
C VAL A 147 -9.58 -2.55 3.62
N TYR A 148 -10.72 -2.92 3.00
CA TYR A 148 -11.62 -3.92 3.57
C TYR A 148 -11.03 -5.33 3.61
N ILE A 149 -9.99 -5.60 2.82
CA ILE A 149 -9.30 -6.88 2.86
C ILE A 149 -8.49 -7.02 4.16
N HIS A 150 -8.05 -5.92 4.79
CA HIS A 150 -7.51 -5.97 6.15
C HIS A 150 -8.55 -6.48 7.17
N PHE A 151 -9.84 -6.28 6.92
CA PHE A 151 -10.93 -6.71 7.78
C PHE A 151 -11.48 -8.10 7.41
N ALA A 152 -10.80 -8.84 6.53
CA ALA A 152 -11.28 -10.09 5.95
C ALA A 152 -12.70 -9.95 5.35
N ASN A 153 -12.98 -8.81 4.72
CA ASN A 153 -14.25 -8.55 4.05
C ASN A 153 -14.02 -8.40 2.55
N THR A 154 -14.23 -9.49 1.82
CA THR A 154 -14.00 -9.55 0.37
C THR A 154 -15.24 -9.18 -0.43
N LYS A 155 -16.44 -9.38 0.13
CA LYS A 155 -17.70 -9.05 -0.54
C LYS A 155 -17.80 -7.57 -0.90
N VAL A 156 -17.36 -6.68 0.00
CA VAL A 156 -17.49 -5.24 -0.23
C VAL A 156 -16.74 -4.77 -1.47
N PHE A 157 -15.48 -5.18 -1.66
CA PHE A 157 -14.75 -4.79 -2.88
C PHE A 157 -15.28 -5.53 -4.12
N LYS A 158 -15.71 -6.80 -3.99
CA LYS A 158 -16.29 -7.55 -5.11
C LYS A 158 -17.55 -6.89 -5.68
N GLU A 159 -18.31 -6.21 -4.81
CA GLU A 159 -19.50 -5.44 -5.19
C GLU A 159 -19.15 -4.03 -5.68
N ARG A 160 -18.25 -3.32 -4.99
CA ARG A 160 -17.99 -1.89 -5.23
C ARG A 160 -16.90 -1.60 -6.26
N LEU A 161 -15.84 -2.40 -6.33
CA LEU A 161 -14.70 -2.15 -7.22
C LEU A 161 -15.09 -2.11 -8.71
N PRO A 162 -15.99 -2.98 -9.22
CA PRO A 162 -16.47 -2.87 -10.61
C PRO A 162 -17.14 -1.53 -10.91
N VAL A 163 -17.90 -0.98 -9.95
CA VAL A 163 -18.53 0.34 -10.09
C VAL A 163 -17.47 1.45 -10.12
N VAL A 164 -16.43 1.32 -9.29
CA VAL A 164 -15.30 2.27 -9.25
C VAL A 164 -14.52 2.24 -10.57
N ILE A 165 -14.27 1.05 -11.13
CA ILE A 165 -13.63 0.89 -12.45
C ILE A 165 -14.46 1.61 -13.52
N GLU A 166 -15.77 1.38 -13.54
CA GLU A 166 -16.68 2.01 -14.50
C GLU A 166 -16.75 3.54 -14.32
N ASN A 167 -16.75 4.02 -13.07
CA ASN A 167 -16.72 5.45 -12.78
C ASN A 167 -15.47 6.11 -13.34
N ILE A 168 -14.29 5.48 -13.18
CA ILE A 168 -13.04 5.99 -13.75
C ILE A 168 -13.08 5.91 -15.29
N HIS A 169 -13.58 4.81 -15.85
CA HIS A 169 -13.70 4.63 -17.31
C HIS A 169 -14.54 5.74 -17.95
N LYS A 170 -15.68 6.10 -17.34
CA LYS A 170 -16.56 7.19 -17.81
C LYS A 170 -15.91 8.57 -17.82
N LEU A 171 -14.80 8.77 -17.11
CA LEU A 171 -14.04 10.01 -17.18
C LEU A 171 -13.31 10.18 -18.52
N GLY A 172 -13.17 9.11 -19.31
CA GLY A 172 -12.48 9.15 -20.60
C GLY A 172 -10.95 9.26 -20.50
N VAL A 173 -10.38 8.88 -19.35
CA VAL A 173 -8.93 8.85 -19.11
C VAL A 173 -8.29 7.65 -19.80
N GLU A 174 -7.13 7.86 -20.41
CA GLU A 174 -6.29 6.80 -21.00
C GLU A 174 -5.30 6.26 -19.95
N GLU A 175 -4.76 7.14 -19.11
CA GLU A 175 -3.80 6.83 -18.05
C GLU A 175 -4.20 7.49 -16.71
N VAL A 176 -4.04 6.75 -15.62
CA VAL A 176 -4.31 7.22 -14.27
C VAL A 176 -3.07 7.05 -13.40
N VAL A 177 -2.60 8.16 -12.82
CA VAL A 177 -1.51 8.16 -11.85
C VAL A 177 -2.12 8.06 -10.45
N PHE A 178 -1.86 6.95 -9.78
CA PHE A 178 -2.38 6.68 -8.43
C PHE A 178 -1.37 7.10 -7.37
N LEU A 179 -1.74 8.05 -6.52
CA LEU A 179 -0.88 8.60 -5.45
C LEU A 179 -0.94 7.83 -4.13
N HIS A 180 -1.54 6.65 -4.13
CA HIS A 180 -1.63 5.76 -2.98
C HIS A 180 -1.48 4.31 -3.42
N ASP A 181 -0.65 3.55 -2.69
CA ASP A 181 -0.30 2.16 -3.00
C ASP A 181 -1.54 1.29 -3.19
N GLU A 182 -2.50 1.33 -2.26
CA GLU A 182 -3.70 0.50 -2.34
C GLU A 182 -4.61 0.91 -3.51
N CYS A 183 -4.65 2.20 -3.84
CA CYS A 183 -5.41 2.66 -5.00
C CYS A 183 -4.81 2.12 -6.29
N TYR A 184 -3.48 2.12 -6.44
CA TYR A 184 -2.81 1.48 -7.56
C TYR A 184 -3.04 -0.04 -7.58
N ALA A 185 -2.79 -0.71 -6.46
CA ALA A 185 -2.88 -2.16 -6.33
C ALA A 185 -4.31 -2.69 -6.53
N ALA A 186 -5.34 -1.87 -6.29
CA ALA A 186 -6.72 -2.22 -6.61
C ALA A 186 -6.89 -2.62 -8.08
N PHE A 187 -6.17 -1.95 -8.98
CA PHE A 187 -6.31 -2.12 -10.43
C PHE A 187 -5.21 -3.01 -11.04
N THR A 188 -4.05 -3.12 -10.38
CA THR A 188 -2.92 -3.91 -10.91
C THR A 188 -2.73 -5.27 -10.24
N SER A 189 -3.29 -5.47 -9.05
CA SER A 189 -3.16 -6.71 -8.28
C SER A 189 -4.52 -7.32 -7.97
N LEU A 190 -5.39 -6.57 -7.29
CA LEU A 190 -6.68 -7.07 -6.82
C LEU A 190 -7.66 -7.36 -7.97
N ALA A 191 -7.97 -6.37 -8.81
CA ALA A 191 -8.90 -6.55 -9.92
C ALA A 191 -8.49 -7.73 -10.85
N PRO A 192 -7.23 -7.84 -11.32
CA PRO A 192 -6.78 -8.97 -12.11
C PRO A 192 -6.91 -10.33 -11.41
N ALA A 193 -6.59 -10.40 -10.10
CA ALA A 193 -6.73 -11.61 -9.30
C ALA A 193 -8.17 -12.13 -9.25
N TYR A 194 -9.15 -11.25 -9.44
CA TYR A 194 -10.58 -11.57 -9.48
C TYR A 194 -11.16 -11.60 -10.90
N GLY A 195 -10.33 -11.40 -11.93
CA GLY A 195 -10.76 -11.37 -13.33
C GLY A 195 -11.55 -10.14 -13.73
N MET A 196 -11.43 -9.04 -13.00
CA MET A 196 -11.96 -7.74 -13.41
C MET A 196 -11.03 -7.12 -14.45
N GLU A 197 -11.60 -6.56 -15.52
CA GLU A 197 -10.85 -5.81 -16.53
C GLU A 197 -10.70 -4.35 -16.11
N VAL A 198 -9.52 -3.79 -16.37
CA VAL A 198 -9.21 -2.38 -16.07
C VAL A 198 -9.00 -1.66 -17.40
N PRO A 199 -9.95 -0.79 -17.83
CA PRO A 199 -9.98 -0.22 -19.18
C PRO A 199 -9.13 1.07 -19.31
N PHE A 200 -8.11 1.22 -18.48
CA PHE A 200 -7.20 2.37 -18.47
C PHE A 200 -5.82 1.90 -17.99
N LYS A 201 -4.78 2.64 -18.35
CA LYS A 201 -3.42 2.36 -17.87
C LYS A 201 -3.27 2.86 -16.44
N SER A 202 -2.89 1.98 -15.52
CA SER A 202 -2.56 2.34 -14.13
C SER A 202 -1.07 2.62 -13.97
N VAL A 203 -0.71 3.80 -13.46
CA VAL A 203 0.68 4.19 -13.15
C VAL A 203 0.82 4.46 -11.66
N HIS A 204 1.82 3.83 -11.03
CA HIS A 204 2.15 4.14 -9.64
C HIS A 204 2.89 5.47 -9.58
N TYR A 205 2.58 6.31 -8.60
CA TYR A 205 3.18 7.64 -8.56
C TYR A 205 4.69 7.66 -8.38
N PHE A 206 5.30 6.58 -7.87
CA PHE A 206 6.77 6.49 -7.84
C PHE A 206 7.37 6.44 -9.26
N GLU A 207 6.75 5.70 -10.18
CA GLU A 207 7.18 5.68 -11.58
C GLU A 207 7.02 7.08 -12.19
N TYR A 208 5.86 7.69 -11.97
CA TYR A 208 5.58 9.05 -12.41
C TYR A 208 6.63 10.04 -11.87
N LEU A 209 6.91 10.04 -10.57
CA LEU A 209 7.91 10.91 -9.95
C LEU A 209 9.30 10.69 -10.52
N TYR A 210 9.72 9.44 -10.73
CA TYR A 210 11.01 9.14 -11.33
C TYR A 210 11.13 9.72 -12.76
N ASN A 211 10.07 9.56 -13.56
CA ASN A 211 10.01 10.10 -14.92
C ASN A 211 9.99 11.65 -14.92
N ARG A 212 9.21 12.26 -14.02
CA ARG A 212 9.18 13.72 -13.83
C ARG A 212 10.52 14.28 -13.40
N LEU A 213 11.17 13.68 -12.41
CA LEU A 213 12.52 14.06 -11.99
C LEU A 213 13.54 13.89 -13.12
N THR A 214 13.37 12.89 -13.98
CA THR A 214 14.22 12.71 -15.16
C THR A 214 14.02 13.85 -16.18
N ALA A 215 12.78 14.28 -16.42
CA ALA A 215 12.48 15.43 -17.28
C ALA A 215 12.96 16.76 -16.67
N LEU A 216 12.93 16.87 -15.34
CA LEU A 216 13.35 18.05 -14.58
C LEU A 216 14.80 17.98 -14.09
N LYS A 217 15.63 17.11 -14.68
CA LYS A 217 17.00 16.82 -14.21
C LYS A 217 17.87 18.07 -14.02
N ASP A 218 17.66 19.10 -14.82
CA ASP A 218 18.47 20.32 -14.80
C ASP A 218 18.13 21.22 -13.59
N LEU A 219 17.04 20.94 -12.87
CA LEU A 219 16.67 21.62 -11.62
C LEU A 219 17.18 20.91 -10.39
N ILE A 220 17.62 19.65 -10.53
CA ILE A 220 17.95 18.82 -9.39
C ILE A 220 19.20 19.39 -8.69
N ARG A 221 19.03 19.67 -7.41
CA ARG A 221 20.06 20.00 -6.44
C ARG A 221 20.20 18.77 -5.53
N PRO A 222 21.31 18.01 -5.63
CA PRO A 222 21.54 16.85 -4.78
C PRO A 222 21.37 17.21 -3.31
N LEU A 223 20.52 16.47 -2.61
CA LEU A 223 20.17 16.77 -1.22
C LEU A 223 21.31 16.46 -0.25
N ASN A 224 22.11 15.43 -0.53
CA ASN A 224 23.21 14.95 0.31
C ASN A 224 22.79 14.59 1.75
N VAL A 225 21.55 14.13 1.92
CA VAL A 225 20.98 13.71 3.21
C VAL A 225 20.96 12.19 3.36
N LYS A 226 21.03 11.71 4.60
CA LYS A 226 20.82 10.30 4.94
C LYS A 226 19.35 10.06 5.28
N VAL A 227 18.76 9.05 4.65
CA VAL A 227 17.33 8.76 4.82
C VAL A 227 17.09 7.29 5.13
N VAL A 228 16.06 7.01 5.94
CA VAL A 228 15.39 5.71 5.98
C VAL A 228 14.03 5.81 5.31
N TYR A 229 13.58 4.70 4.72
CA TYR A 229 12.26 4.61 4.11
C TYR A 229 11.35 3.71 4.93
N GLN A 230 10.20 4.25 5.37
CA GLN A 230 9.14 3.46 5.97
C GLN A 230 8.26 2.87 4.86
N ARG A 231 8.62 1.66 4.41
CA ARG A 231 7.81 0.89 3.47
C ARG A 231 6.49 0.46 4.15
N PRO A 232 5.32 0.89 3.66
CA PRO A 232 4.03 0.59 4.28
C PRO A 232 3.58 -0.83 3.90
N CYS A 233 2.65 -1.37 4.67
CA CYS A 233 2.03 -2.66 4.35
C CYS A 233 1.36 -2.62 2.95
N SER A 234 0.73 -1.51 2.59
CA SER A 234 0.04 -1.34 1.30
C SER A 234 0.95 -1.56 0.08
N ASN A 235 2.21 -1.11 0.15
CA ASN A 235 3.16 -1.29 -0.95
C ASN A 235 3.48 -2.77 -1.23
N ARG A 236 3.21 -3.67 -0.27
CA ARG A 236 3.37 -5.13 -0.47
C ARG A 236 2.41 -5.68 -1.52
N LEU A 237 1.28 -5.02 -1.78
CA LEU A 237 0.37 -5.39 -2.88
C LEU A 237 0.82 -4.88 -4.25
N CYS A 238 1.82 -4.00 -4.29
CA CYS A 238 2.41 -3.43 -5.50
C CYS A 238 3.94 -3.36 -5.37
N GLY A 239 4.55 -4.50 -5.01
CA GLY A 239 5.99 -4.57 -4.70
C GLY A 239 6.90 -4.29 -5.91
N ASP A 240 6.37 -4.36 -7.13
CA ASP A 240 7.04 -3.93 -8.36
C ASP A 240 7.38 -2.43 -8.34
N SER A 241 6.52 -1.60 -7.74
CA SER A 241 6.77 -0.17 -7.58
C SER A 241 7.95 0.15 -6.64
N HIS A 242 8.30 -0.77 -5.72
CA HIS A 242 9.33 -0.56 -4.70
C HIS A 242 10.70 -0.24 -5.29
N LEU A 243 11.01 -0.76 -6.49
CA LEU A 243 12.27 -0.48 -7.19
C LEU A 243 12.50 1.02 -7.41
N PHE A 244 11.43 1.81 -7.53
CA PHE A 244 11.53 3.24 -7.80
C PHE A 244 12.00 4.02 -6.58
N VAL A 245 11.86 3.50 -5.36
CA VAL A 245 12.37 4.16 -4.15
C VAL A 245 13.87 4.41 -4.30
N ARG A 246 14.66 3.36 -4.56
CA ARG A 246 16.11 3.50 -4.76
C ARG A 246 16.43 4.40 -5.95
N LYS A 247 15.75 4.21 -7.08
CA LYS A 247 15.96 5.04 -8.29
C LYS A 247 15.70 6.53 -8.03
N ILE A 248 14.69 6.87 -7.24
CA ILE A 248 14.38 8.25 -6.85
C ILE A 248 15.46 8.77 -5.90
N MET A 249 15.85 8.01 -4.87
CA MET A 249 16.89 8.42 -3.92
C MET A 249 18.21 8.72 -4.62
N ASP A 250 18.65 7.82 -5.52
CA ASP A 250 19.87 8.00 -6.33
C ASP A 250 19.77 9.26 -7.21
N ARG A 251 18.59 9.52 -7.78
CA ARG A 251 18.34 10.66 -8.66
C ARG A 251 18.41 12.00 -7.92
N ILE A 252 17.91 12.06 -6.69
CA ILE A 252 17.86 13.29 -5.89
C ILE A 252 19.08 13.47 -4.98
N GLY A 253 20.05 12.55 -5.03
CA GLY A 253 21.25 12.59 -4.19
C GLY A 253 20.95 12.35 -2.71
N ALA A 254 19.97 11.51 -2.38
CA ALA A 254 19.69 11.07 -1.01
C ALA A 254 20.27 9.67 -0.77
N THR A 255 20.95 9.48 0.36
CA THR A 255 21.54 8.19 0.72
C THR A 255 20.56 7.37 1.53
N LEU A 256 20.02 6.30 0.94
CA LEU A 256 19.17 5.34 1.64
C LEU A 256 20.01 4.45 2.56
N VAL A 257 19.91 4.67 3.87
CA VAL A 257 20.65 3.93 4.90
C VAL A 257 20.11 2.51 5.03
N GLN A 258 21.02 1.56 5.26
CA GLN A 258 20.67 0.16 5.53
C GLN A 258 20.18 -0.01 6.96
N ARG A 259 19.11 -0.80 7.13
CA ARG A 259 18.55 -1.14 8.44
C ARG A 259 17.91 -2.53 8.43
N THR A 260 17.54 -3.06 9.58
CA THR A 260 17.02 -4.41 9.74
C THR A 260 15.65 -4.59 9.08
N TYR A 261 14.74 -3.63 9.28
CA TYR A 261 13.36 -3.72 8.80
C TYR A 261 13.16 -2.90 7.53
N GLN A 262 13.75 -3.37 6.44
CA GLN A 262 13.76 -2.71 5.14
C GLN A 262 13.36 -3.68 4.03
N ASP A 263 12.94 -3.17 2.88
CA ASP A 263 12.65 -3.98 1.69
C ASP A 263 11.68 -5.14 1.97
N GLU A 264 12.13 -6.40 1.84
CA GLU A 264 11.30 -7.57 2.05
C GLU A 264 10.93 -7.81 3.52
N THR A 265 11.72 -7.29 4.48
CA THR A 265 11.52 -7.44 5.94
C THR A 265 10.84 -6.23 6.59
N ALA A 266 10.47 -5.21 5.82
CA ALA A 266 9.82 -4.00 6.34
C ALA A 266 8.56 -4.30 7.17
N LEU A 267 8.44 -3.61 8.30
CA LEU A 267 7.33 -3.72 9.25
C LEU A 267 6.23 -2.68 8.97
N CYS A 268 4.99 -3.07 9.27
CA CYS A 268 3.85 -2.14 9.28
C CYS A 268 4.05 -1.01 10.29
N CYS A 269 3.43 0.15 10.06
CA CYS A 269 3.43 1.25 11.03
C CYS A 269 2.63 0.93 12.32
N GLY A 270 1.91 -0.18 12.36
CA GLY A 270 1.20 -0.68 13.53
C GLY A 270 -0.12 0.01 13.84
N SER A 271 -0.47 1.12 13.17
CA SER A 271 -1.64 1.94 13.51
C SER A 271 -2.96 1.18 13.52
N ILE A 272 -3.13 0.26 12.57
CA ILE A 272 -4.35 -0.54 12.44
C ILE A 272 -4.43 -1.66 13.46
N PHE A 273 -3.29 -2.12 14.00
CA PHE A 273 -3.25 -3.24 14.95
C PHE A 273 -3.96 -2.92 16.25
N ARG A 274 -3.93 -1.65 16.71
CA ARG A 274 -4.70 -1.24 17.90
C ARG A 274 -6.18 -1.62 17.80
N ALA A 275 -6.78 -1.42 16.63
CA ALA A 275 -8.20 -1.67 16.42
C ALA A 275 -8.55 -3.14 16.15
N MET A 276 -7.58 -3.94 15.68
CA MET A 276 -7.79 -5.30 15.20
C MET A 276 -7.22 -6.38 16.15
N TYR A 277 -6.09 -6.10 16.79
CA TYR A 277 -5.26 -7.09 17.50
C TYR A 277 -4.79 -6.60 18.89
N GLY A 278 -5.11 -5.36 19.27
CA GLY A 278 -4.79 -4.80 20.58
C GLY A 278 -3.49 -3.98 20.63
N TYR A 279 -3.20 -3.46 21.82
CA TYR A 279 -2.09 -2.54 22.05
C TYR A 279 -0.73 -3.22 22.07
N ASP A 280 -0.65 -4.46 22.53
CA ASP A 280 0.64 -5.17 22.70
C ASP A 280 1.32 -5.40 21.34
N LEU A 281 0.57 -5.90 20.35
CA LEU A 281 1.11 -6.10 18.99
C LEU A 281 1.49 -4.77 18.33
N MET A 282 0.68 -3.72 18.52
CA MET A 282 1.01 -2.39 18.03
C MET A 282 2.33 -1.89 18.64
N ALA A 283 2.46 -1.98 19.96
CA ALA A 283 3.62 -1.49 20.70
C ALA A 283 4.90 -2.27 20.33
N ASP A 284 4.85 -3.60 20.22
CA ASP A 284 5.97 -4.41 19.75
C ASP A 284 6.45 -3.97 18.36
N VAL A 285 5.54 -3.93 17.39
CA VAL A 285 5.89 -3.65 15.99
C VAL A 285 6.41 -2.23 15.83
N GLN A 286 5.79 -1.25 16.49
CA GLN A 286 6.27 0.13 16.47
C GLN A 286 7.61 0.27 17.17
N GLY A 287 7.80 -0.36 18.34
CA GLY A 287 9.04 -0.33 19.10
C GLY A 287 10.21 -0.82 18.27
N ARG A 288 10.12 -2.06 17.75
CA ARG A 288 11.16 -2.66 16.90
C ARG A 288 11.50 -1.81 15.68
N ASN A 289 10.47 -1.26 15.02
CA ASN A 289 10.67 -0.46 13.82
C ASN A 289 11.33 0.89 14.12
N LEU A 290 10.89 1.59 15.17
CA LEU A 290 11.42 2.90 15.55
C LEU A 290 12.81 2.83 16.15
N GLU A 291 13.12 1.79 16.93
CA GLU A 291 14.47 1.54 17.45
C GLU A 291 15.46 1.27 16.32
N ASP A 292 15.08 0.42 15.35
CA ASP A 292 15.88 0.15 14.15
C ASP A 292 16.11 1.43 13.31
N MET A 293 15.09 2.27 13.14
CA MET A 293 15.26 3.57 12.47
C MET A 293 16.24 4.48 13.24
N ALA A 294 16.10 4.60 14.56
CA ALA A 294 16.95 5.47 15.37
C ALA A 294 18.43 5.03 15.36
N GLN A 295 18.69 3.73 15.32
CA GLN A 295 20.05 3.17 15.27
C GLN A 295 20.71 3.37 13.89
N SER A 296 19.95 3.69 12.84
CA SER A 296 20.50 3.87 11.49
C SER A 296 21.34 5.15 11.32
N GLY A 297 21.14 6.16 12.17
CA GLY A 297 21.79 7.47 12.01
C GLY A 297 21.31 8.26 10.78
N ALA A 298 20.11 7.98 10.28
CA ALA A 298 19.46 8.78 9.25
C ALA A 298 18.97 10.13 9.80
N GLU A 299 18.91 11.12 8.93
CA GLU A 299 18.40 12.46 9.23
C GLU A 299 16.89 12.54 8.97
N TYR A 300 16.40 11.82 7.95
CA TYR A 300 14.99 11.80 7.58
C TYR A 300 14.39 10.39 7.60
N CYS A 301 13.12 10.30 8.00
CA CYS A 301 12.30 9.13 7.74
C CYS A 301 11.27 9.47 6.66
N ILE A 302 11.37 8.79 5.53
CA ILE A 302 10.57 9.05 4.34
C ILE A 302 9.36 8.14 4.33
N PHE A 303 8.19 8.74 4.14
CA PHE A 303 6.90 8.08 4.03
C PHE A 303 6.32 8.25 2.63
N ASN A 304 5.61 7.24 2.15
CA ASN A 304 4.81 7.31 0.92
C ASN A 304 3.31 7.11 1.20
N CYS A 305 2.95 6.83 2.45
CA CYS A 305 1.59 6.58 2.92
C CYS A 305 1.26 7.55 4.06
N HIS A 306 0.22 8.38 3.87
CA HIS A 306 -0.25 9.32 4.88
C HIS A 306 -0.69 8.63 6.18
N GLY A 307 -1.26 7.42 6.09
CA GLY A 307 -1.63 6.64 7.28
C GLY A 307 -0.40 6.25 8.12
N CYS A 308 0.72 5.91 7.47
CA CYS A 308 1.97 5.61 8.16
C CYS A 308 2.62 6.87 8.73
N MET A 309 2.61 7.97 7.96
CA MET A 309 3.13 9.26 8.40
C MET A 309 2.38 9.76 9.64
N ASN A 310 1.04 9.77 9.61
CA ASN A 310 0.22 10.16 10.76
C ASN A 310 0.50 9.32 12.02
N ALA A 311 0.79 8.03 11.83
CA ALA A 311 1.03 7.11 12.93
C ALA A 311 2.42 7.24 13.56
N LEU A 312 3.44 7.52 12.75
CA LEU A 312 4.84 7.43 13.18
C LEU A 312 5.55 8.79 13.26
N SER A 313 5.07 9.85 12.60
CA SER A 313 5.77 11.14 12.56
C SER A 313 6.16 11.68 13.94
N PRO A 314 5.27 11.76 14.95
CA PRO A 314 5.66 12.24 16.27
C PRO A 314 6.70 11.34 16.95
N LEU A 315 6.61 10.02 16.72
CA LEU A 315 7.50 9.02 17.33
C LEU A 315 8.90 9.01 16.69
N VAL A 316 8.96 9.28 15.39
CA VAL A 316 10.17 9.49 14.60
C VAL A 316 10.85 10.79 15.00
N ALA A 317 10.08 11.89 15.10
CA ALA A 317 10.59 13.19 15.53
C ALA A 317 11.19 13.16 16.94
N ALA A 318 10.53 12.45 17.87
CA ALA A 318 11.03 12.24 19.23
C ALA A 318 12.37 11.47 19.28
N ARG A 319 12.77 10.81 18.18
CA ARG A 319 14.05 10.09 18.02
C ARG A 319 15.08 10.86 17.19
N GLY A 320 14.84 12.15 16.91
CA GLY A 320 15.80 13.02 16.25
C GLY A 320 15.83 12.94 14.72
N MET A 321 14.85 12.27 14.09
CA MET A 321 14.70 12.22 12.63
C MET A 321 13.57 13.15 12.18
N THR A 322 13.70 13.78 11.02
CA THR A 322 12.62 14.55 10.40
C THR A 322 11.70 13.63 9.59
N PRO A 323 10.42 13.48 9.97
CA PRO A 323 9.47 12.74 9.14
C PRO A 323 9.07 13.57 7.92
N LEU A 324 9.08 12.97 6.72
CA LEU A 324 8.76 13.68 5.47
C LEU A 324 8.07 12.77 4.46
N HIS A 325 7.15 13.33 3.67
CA HIS A 325 6.57 12.59 2.55
C HIS A 325 7.54 12.52 1.35
N LEU A 326 7.56 11.42 0.60
CA LEU A 326 8.45 11.24 -0.55
C LEU A 326 8.28 12.34 -1.61
N ILE A 327 7.04 12.77 -1.85
CA ILE A 327 6.74 13.88 -2.77
C ILE A 327 7.47 15.15 -2.32
N ASP A 328 7.42 15.49 -1.03
CA ASP A 328 8.06 16.69 -0.51
C ASP A 328 9.59 16.59 -0.55
N LEU A 329 10.14 15.40 -0.31
CA LEU A 329 11.58 15.15 -0.53
C LEU A 329 11.97 15.41 -2.00
N CYS A 330 11.15 14.95 -2.96
CA CYS A 330 11.40 15.21 -4.38
C CYS A 330 11.28 16.71 -4.73
N ARG A 331 10.37 17.44 -4.07
CA ARG A 331 10.20 18.89 -4.25
C ARG A 331 11.40 19.67 -3.72
N MET A 332 11.93 19.30 -2.54
CA MET A 332 13.17 19.86 -2.00
C MET A 332 14.33 19.69 -2.99
N ALA A 333 14.42 18.53 -3.63
CA ALA A 333 15.48 18.23 -4.59
C ALA A 333 15.44 19.11 -5.85
N ILE A 334 14.28 19.66 -6.22
CA ILE A 334 14.16 20.60 -7.35
C ILE A 334 14.12 22.07 -6.89
N GLY A 335 14.50 22.34 -5.63
CA GLY A 335 14.62 23.68 -5.06
C GLY A 335 13.30 24.31 -4.59
N GLU A 336 12.23 23.54 -4.44
CA GLU A 336 10.99 24.01 -3.82
C GLU A 336 11.03 23.82 -2.30
N THR A 337 10.29 24.67 -1.56
CA THR A 337 10.10 24.54 -0.12
C THR A 337 8.72 23.97 0.17
N PRO A 338 8.60 22.71 0.63
CA PRO A 338 7.32 22.14 1.05
C PRO A 338 6.73 22.88 2.26
N GLU A 339 5.43 23.14 2.25
CA GLU A 339 4.73 23.93 3.29
C GLU A 339 4.46 23.17 4.60
N GLY A 340 5.07 22.01 4.84
CA GLY A 340 4.66 21.07 5.92
C GLY A 340 5.77 20.51 6.80
N GLY A 341 6.93 21.19 6.89
CA GLY A 341 8.10 20.71 7.64
C GLY A 341 8.35 21.36 9.00
N GLN A 342 7.31 21.85 9.70
CA GLN A 342 7.41 22.30 11.10
C GLN A 342 6.55 21.46 12.02
#